data_AF-A0A317J4D2-F1
#
_entry.id   AF-A0A317J4D2-F1
#
_cell.length_a   1.000
_cell.length_b   1.000
_cell.length_c   1.000
_cell.angle_alpha   90.00
_cell.angle_beta   90.00
_cell.angle_gamma   90.00
#
_symmetry.space_group_name_H-M   'P 1'
#
loop_
_entity.id
_entity.type
_entity.pdbx_description
1 polymer ?
#
loop_
_entity_poly.entity_id
_entity_poly.type
_entity_poly.pdbx_seq_one_letter_code
_entity_poly.pdbx_strand_id
1 'polypeptide(L)'
;MHLIILDSTGGRHEAILLAASGTCMRIVIRGVPDTVELRRAGRGWRCEEGEPVELESLAAGYDWSVFCRQMGPQVFTAGSSGMTS
;
A
#
# COMPACT_ATOMS: atom_id res chain seq x y z
N MET A 1 8.37 -3.79 2.81
CA MET A 1 8.45 -2.47 3.48
C MET A 1 7.46 -2.48 4.64
N HIS A 2 7.91 -2.21 5.87
CA HIS A 2 7.04 -2.20 7.06
C HIS A 2 6.37 -0.83 7.24
N LEU A 3 5.10 -0.85 7.63
CA LEU A 3 4.25 0.31 7.84
C LEU A 3 3.54 0.18 9.19
N ILE A 4 3.17 1.30 9.79
CA ILE A 4 2.15 1.37 10.84
C ILE A 4 0.93 2.06 10.24
N ILE A 5 -0.24 1.48 10.49
CA ILE A 5 -1.53 2.03 10.08
C ILE A 5 -2.25 2.49 11.33
N LEU A 6 -2.75 3.73 11.29
CA LEU A 6 -3.67 4.23 12.29
C LEU A 6 -5.09 4.16 11.72
N ASP A 7 -5.94 3.36 12.36
CA ASP A 7 -7.36 3.30 12.03
C ASP A 7 -8.11 4.54 12.56
N SER A 8 -9.37 4.70 12.15
CA SER A 8 -10.22 5.82 12.55
C SER A 8 -10.53 5.87 14.05
N THR A 9 -10.25 4.80 14.80
CA THR A 9 -10.40 4.71 16.26
C THR A 9 -9.12 5.04 17.02
N GLY A 10 -8.01 5.29 16.31
CA GLY A 10 -6.68 5.54 16.88
C GLY A 10 -5.89 4.24 17.17
N GLY A 11 -6.38 3.08 16.72
CA GLY A 11 -5.67 1.82 16.80
C GLY A 11 -4.46 1.79 15.87
N ARG A 12 -3.32 1.32 16.37
CA ARG A 12 -2.08 1.17 15.59
C ARG A 12 -1.85 -0.28 15.20
N HIS A 13 -1.64 -0.52 13.92
CA HIS A 13 -1.48 -1.86 13.37
C HIS A 13 -0.20 -1.97 12.55
N GLU A 14 0.58 -3.03 12.79
CA GLU A 14 1.72 -3.38 11.96
C GLU A 14 1.25 -3.94 10.62
N ALA A 15 1.77 -3.37 9.52
CA ALA A 15 1.44 -3.81 8.18
C ALA A 15 2.67 -3.97 7.29
N ILE A 16 2.53 -4.81 6.27
CA ILE A 16 3.53 -5.03 5.22
C ILE A 16 2.94 -4.51 3.91
N LEU A 17 3.66 -3.60 3.24
CA LEU A 17 3.32 -3.17 1.90
C LEU A 17 3.65 -4.28 0.89
N LEU A 18 2.62 -4.75 0.17
CA LEU A 18 2.76 -5.70 -0.92
C LEU A 18 2.96 -5.00 -2.26
N ALA A 19 2.12 -3.99 -2.53
CA ALA A 19 2.15 -3.22 -3.76
C ALA A 19 1.65 -1.79 -3.51
N ALA A 20 2.17 -0.83 -4.27
CA ALA A 20 1.69 0.54 -4.25
C ALA A 20 1.70 1.14 -5.65
N SER A 21 0.76 2.05 -5.86
CA SER A 21 0.68 2.96 -7.00
C SER A 21 0.19 4.32 -6.50
N GLY A 22 0.16 5.32 -7.37
CA GLY A 22 -0.29 6.67 -7.01
C GLY A 22 -1.72 6.77 -6.47
N THR A 23 -2.57 5.76 -6.68
CA THR A 23 -4.00 5.76 -6.32
C THR A 23 -4.44 4.57 -5.46
N CYS A 24 -3.63 3.52 -5.35
CA CYS A 24 -3.98 2.26 -4.68
C CYS A 24 -2.74 1.66 -3.97
N MET A 25 -2.92 1.18 -2.74
CA MET A 25 -1.95 0.34 -2.03
C MET A 25 -2.58 -0.98 -1.61
N ARG A 26 -1.79 -2.06 -1.64
CA ARG A 26 -2.17 -3.36 -1.08
C ARG A 26 -1.22 -3.71 0.04
N ILE A 27 -1.80 -4.09 1.17
CA ILE A 27 -1.10 -4.32 2.41
C ILE A 27 -1.60 -5.60 3.08
N VAL A 28 -0.77 -6.17 3.95
CA VAL A 28 -1.20 -7.20 4.90
C VAL A 28 -1.05 -6.63 6.29
N ILE A 29 -2.11 -6.70 7.08
CA ILE A 29 -2.11 -6.26 8.48
C ILE A 29 -1.87 -7.48 9.36
N ARG A 30 -0.96 -7.37 10.33
CA ARG A 30 -0.66 -8.47 11.25
C ARG A 30 -1.92 -8.85 12.03
N GLY A 31 -2.29 -10.13 11.98
CA GLY A 31 -3.47 -10.65 12.67
C GLY A 31 -4.78 -10.53 11.87
N VAL A 32 -4.75 -9.90 10.69
CA VAL A 32 -5.85 -9.91 9.73
C VAL A 32 -5.54 -10.93 8.64
N PRO A 33 -6.45 -11.87 8.32
CA PRO A 33 -6.18 -12.93 7.36
C PRO A 33 -6.11 -12.43 5.92
N ASP A 34 -6.85 -11.36 5.61
CA ASP A 34 -7.02 -10.88 4.25
C ASP A 34 -6.05 -9.75 3.90
N THR A 35 -5.76 -9.63 2.61
CA THR A 35 -5.07 -8.46 2.05
C THR A 35 -6.05 -7.29 2.05
N VAL A 36 -5.61 -6.15 2.57
CA VAL A 36 -6.41 -4.93 2.58
C VAL A 36 -5.97 -4.03 1.42
N GLU A 37 -6.94 -3.52 0.66
CA GLU A 37 -6.71 -2.50 -0.36
C GLU A 37 -7.03 -1.11 0.20
N LEU A 38 -6.09 -0.19 0.06
CA LEU A 38 -6.26 1.21 0.41
C LEU A 38 -6.34 2.05 -0.87
N ARG A 39 -7.37 2.89 -0.96
CA ARG A 39 -7.57 3.81 -2.08
C ARG A 39 -7.29 5.24 -1.68
N ARG A 40 -6.64 5.98 -2.57
CA ARG A 40 -6.35 7.39 -2.35
C ARG A 40 -7.61 8.23 -2.51
N ALA A 41 -7.92 9.04 -1.49
CA ALA A 41 -9.00 10.02 -1.51
C ALA A 41 -8.42 11.40 -1.20
N GLY A 42 -8.18 12.20 -2.25
CA GLY A 42 -7.49 13.49 -2.13
C GLY A 42 -6.05 13.33 -1.64
N ARG A 43 -5.76 13.87 -0.44
CA ARG A 43 -4.45 13.76 0.20
C ARG A 43 -4.31 12.56 1.15
N GLY A 44 -5.40 11.86 1.45
CA GLY A 44 -5.42 10.74 2.40
C GLY A 44 -5.66 9.38 1.74
N TRP A 45 -5.69 8.35 2.57
CA TRP A 45 -5.97 6.97 2.21
C TRP A 45 -7.23 6.49 2.94
N ARG A 46 -7.96 5.59 2.29
CA ARG A 46 -9.18 4.99 2.84
C ARG A 46 -9.17 3.49 2.57
N CYS A 47 -9.75 2.70 3.48
CA CYS A 47 -10.05 1.30 3.20
C CYS A 47 -11.18 1.16 2.18
N GLU A 48 -11.49 -0.08 1.79
CA GLU A 48 -12.58 -0.38 0.84
C GLU A 48 -13.94 0.11 1.34
N GLU A 49 -14.18 0.03 2.64
CA GLU A 49 -15.40 0.48 3.31
C GLU A 49 -15.49 2.02 3.39
N GLY A 50 -14.43 2.73 2.99
CA GLY A 50 -14.39 4.20 2.93
C GLY A 50 -13.90 4.88 4.20
N GLU A 51 -13.56 4.11 5.23
CA GLU A 51 -12.98 4.63 6.48
C GLU A 51 -11.58 5.20 6.23
N PRO A 52 -11.28 6.40 6.75
CA PRO A 52 -9.96 7.00 6.60
C PRO A 52 -8.91 6.25 7.42
N VAL A 53 -7.71 6.15 6.87
CA VAL A 53 -6.54 5.62 7.58
C VAL A 53 -5.36 6.56 7.43
N GLU A 54 -4.58 6.69 8.50
CA GLU A 54 -3.28 7.37 8.44
C GLU A 54 -2.16 6.36 8.32
N LEU A 55 -1.11 6.73 7.58
CA LEU A 55 0.03 5.87 7.29
C LEU A 55 1.28 6.46 7.94
N GLU A 56 1.86 5.73 8.88
CA GLU A 56 3.13 6.04 9.52
C GLU A 56 4.21 5.09 8.97
N SER A 57 5.29 5.65 8.40
CA SER A 57 6.38 4.85 7.85
C SER A 57 7.39 4.48 8.93
N LEU A 58 7.70 3.19 9.06
CA LEU A 58 8.78 2.73 9.93
C LEU A 58 10.18 2.88 9.30
N ALA A 59 10.28 3.05 7.98
CA ALA A 59 11.56 2.91 7.27
C ALA A 59 11.97 4.12 6.41
N ALA A 60 11.15 5.16 6.28
CA ALA A 60 11.51 6.30 5.46
C ALA A 60 10.80 7.56 5.97
N GLY A 61 11.57 8.59 6.36
CA GLY A 61 11.05 9.94 6.62
C GLY A 61 10.53 10.64 5.36
N TYR A 62 9.85 9.91 4.48
CA TYR A 62 9.38 10.32 3.16
C TYR A 62 7.85 10.37 3.14
N ASP A 63 7.32 11.36 2.42
CA ASP A 63 5.91 11.47 2.10
C ASP A 63 5.45 10.27 1.24
N TRP A 64 4.50 9.48 1.76
CA TRP A 64 3.90 8.33 1.07
C TRP A 64 3.34 8.68 -0.31
N SER A 65 2.82 9.90 -0.50
CA SER A 65 2.36 10.37 -1.80
C SER A 65 3.47 10.38 -2.85
N VAL A 66 4.68 10.77 -2.44
CA VAL A 66 5.86 10.84 -3.32
C VAL A 66 6.39 9.44 -3.58
N PHE A 67 6.50 8.61 -2.54
CA PHE A 67 6.93 7.22 -2.66
C PHE A 67 6.03 6.45 -3.63
N CYS A 68 4.71 6.50 -3.45
CA CYS A 68 3.76 5.79 -4.31
C CYS A 68 3.71 6.31 -5.74
N ARG A 69 4.04 7.59 -5.97
CA ARG A 69 4.18 8.14 -7.33
C ARG A 69 5.44 7.62 -8.03
N GLN A 70 6.50 7.35 -7.28
CA GLN A 70 7.73 6.75 -7.81
C GLN A 70 7.59 5.24 -8.05
N MET A 71 6.73 4.57 -7.26
CA MET A 71 6.32 3.18 -7.48
C MET A 71 5.27 3.10 -8.61
N GLY A 72 5.71 3.28 -9.85
CA GLY A 72 4.87 3.03 -11.03
C GLY A 72 4.60 1.53 -11.20
N PRO A 73 3.48 1.12 -11.85
CA PRO A 73 3.22 -0.27 -12.15
C PRO A 73 4.32 -0.83 -13.06
N GLN A 74 5.12 -1.73 -12.53
CA GLN A 74 5.97 -2.61 -13.34
C GLN A 74 5.07 -3.72 -13.86
N VAL A 75 4.72 -3.67 -15.15
CA VAL A 75 3.95 -4.74 -15.79
C VAL A 75 4.86 -5.95 -15.91
N PHE A 76 4.70 -6.92 -15.00
CA PHE A 76 5.25 -8.25 -15.17
C PHE A 76 4.18 -9.11 -15.84
N THR A 77 4.26 -9.25 -17.16
CA THR A 77 3.46 -10.25 -17.86
C THR A 77 3.90 -11.62 -17.38
N ALA A 78 3.04 -12.32 -16.65
CA ALA A 78 3.29 -13.72 -16.30
C ALA A 78 3.35 -14.54 -17.60
N GLY A 79 4.54 -15.05 -17.96
CA GLY A 79 4.67 -16.04 -19.03
C GLY A 79 5.57 -15.71 -20.22
N SER A 80 6.36 -14.62 -20.26
CA SER A 80 7.42 -14.51 -21.28
C SER A 80 8.64 -15.35 -20.90
N SER A 81 8.47 -16.68 -20.89
CA SER A 81 9.62 -17.55 -21.11
C SER A 81 10.19 -17.22 -22.49
N GLY A 82 11.50 -16.97 -22.53
CA GLY A 82 12.19 -16.53 -23.72
C GLY A 82 11.93 -17.45 -24.90
N MET A 83 11.64 -16.84 -26.05
CA MET A 83 11.88 -17.48 -27.33
C MET A 83 12.89 -16.60 -28.05
N THR A 84 14.15 -16.99 -27.92
CA THR A 84 15.23 -16.58 -28.82
C THR A 84 14.84 -16.95 -30.25
N SER A 85 14.97 -16.01 -31.17
CA SER A 85 15.16 -16.28 -32.61
C SER A 85 16.07 -15.22 -33.17
#